data_AF-A0A183TGD1-F1
#
_entry.id   AF-A0A183TGD1-F1
#
_cell.length_a   1.000
_cell.length_b   1.000
_cell.length_c   1.000
_cell.angle_alpha   90.00
_cell.angle_beta   90.00
_cell.angle_gamma   90.00
#
_symmetry.space_group_name_H-M   'P 1'
#
loop_
_entity.id
_entity.type
_entity.pdbx_description
1 polymer ?
#
loop_
_entity_poly.entity_id
_entity_poly.type
_entity_poly.pdbx_seq_one_letter_code
_entity_poly.pdbx_strand_id
1 'polypeptide(L)'
;MSAKYSKPLTILVAYRSPLQTSDQDLILRTELNKDNEKNDVFIVGHFNAPDIDWKIWTAQATPGKFNHKMLQWAPDKLRCHNVNFGTRKREGQQLNCFDLIFTRD
;
A
#
# COMPACT_ATOMS: atom_id res chain seq x y z
N MET A 1 15.42 7.53 26.12
CA MET A 1 15.11 6.14 26.49
C MET A 1 15.80 5.22 25.50
N SER A 2 16.70 4.35 25.95
CA SER A 2 17.23 3.29 25.09
C SER A 2 16.31 2.08 25.26
N ALA A 3 15.69 1.65 24.16
CA ALA A 3 14.93 0.40 24.13
C ALA A 3 15.93 -0.76 24.12
N LYS A 4 16.55 -1.03 25.28
CA LYS A 4 17.24 -2.29 25.52
C LYS A 4 16.26 -3.40 25.10
N TYR A 5 16.68 -4.26 24.17
CA TYR A 5 15.89 -5.33 23.55
C TYR A 5 15.00 -4.98 22.33
N SER A 6 14.97 -3.74 21.83
CA SER A 6 14.29 -3.48 20.55
C SER A 6 15.10 -3.94 19.36
N LYS A 7 14.42 -4.50 18.33
CA LYS A 7 14.98 -4.68 17.01
C LYS A 7 14.81 -3.41 16.16
N PRO A 8 15.72 -3.12 15.21
CA PRO A 8 15.51 -2.06 14.24
C PRO A 8 14.26 -2.33 13.40
N LEU A 9 13.43 -1.32 13.20
CA LEU A 9 12.28 -1.36 12.30
C LEU A 9 12.51 -0.36 11.16
N THR A 10 12.36 -0.81 9.92
CA THR A 10 12.40 0.10 8.76
C THR A 10 11.00 0.62 8.51
N ILE A 11 10.82 1.95 8.55
CA ILE A 11 9.54 2.59 8.22
C ILE A 11 9.63 3.23 6.84
N LEU A 12 8.73 2.82 5.96
CA LEU A 12 8.54 3.43 4.65
C LEU A 12 7.24 4.21 4.63
N VAL A 13 7.34 5.46 4.18
CA VAL A 13 6.20 6.34 4.00
C VAL A 13 6.05 6.62 2.51
N ALA A 14 4.93 6.19 1.93
CA ALA A 14 4.66 6.34 0.51
C ALA A 14 3.45 7.26 0.26
N TYR A 15 3.57 8.14 -0.73
CA TYR A 15 2.44 8.89 -1.26
C TYR A 15 2.40 8.71 -2.77
N ARG A 16 1.28 8.20 -3.27
CA ARG A 16 0.98 8.10 -4.69
C ARG A 16 -0.01 9.18 -5.08
N SER A 17 0.41 10.07 -5.99
CA SER A 17 -0.46 11.11 -6.54
C SER A 17 -1.54 10.50 -7.45
N PRO A 18 -2.77 11.03 -7.46
CA PRO A 18 -3.79 10.64 -8.45
C PRO A 18 -3.38 10.91 -9.90
N LEU A 19 -2.39 11.78 -10.11
CA LEU A 19 -1.90 12.18 -11.43
C LEU A 19 -0.61 11.44 -11.84
N GLN A 20 -0.24 10.37 -11.12
CA GLN A 20 0.98 9.64 -11.46
C GLN A 20 0.92 8.97 -12.83
N THR A 21 2.05 8.99 -13.52
CA THR A 21 2.25 8.30 -14.80
C THR A 21 2.56 6.81 -14.58
N SER A 22 2.47 6.02 -15.64
CA SER A 22 2.85 4.59 -15.61
C SER A 22 4.30 4.36 -15.17
N ASP A 23 5.21 5.26 -15.53
CA ASP A 23 6.62 5.12 -15.21
C ASP A 23 6.88 5.41 -13.73
N GLN A 24 6.21 6.43 -13.18
CA GLN A 24 6.26 6.72 -11.75
C GLN A 24 5.64 5.58 -10.93
N ASP A 25 4.56 4.97 -11.42
CA ASP A 25 3.95 3.78 -10.82
C ASP A 25 4.89 2.57 -10.83
N LEU A 26 5.65 2.39 -11.91
CA LEU A 26 6.67 1.34 -12.00
C LEU A 26 7.82 1.58 -11.02
N ILE A 27 8.30 2.83 -10.90
CA ILE A 27 9.34 3.20 -9.94
C ILE A 27 8.87 2.92 -8.51
N LEU A 28 7.68 3.40 -8.14
CA LEU A 28 7.12 3.17 -6.80
C LEU A 28 7.06 1.68 -6.46
N ARG A 29 6.54 0.84 -7.37
CA ARG A 29 6.48 -0.61 -7.15
C ARG A 29 7.86 -1.25 -7.07
N THR A 30 8.83 -0.76 -7.82
CA THR A 30 10.21 -1.26 -7.77
C THR A 30 10.84 -0.97 -6.41
N GLU A 31 10.68 0.25 -5.89
CA GLU A 31 11.21 0.61 -4.57
C GLU A 31 10.51 -0.18 -3.44
N LEU A 32 9.18 -0.30 -3.49
CA LEU A 32 8.43 -1.15 -2.54
C LEU A 32 8.91 -2.60 -2.56
N ASN A 33 9.27 -3.14 -3.73
CA ASN A 33 9.79 -4.50 -3.84
C ASN A 33 11.18 -4.66 -3.24
N LYS A 34 12.10 -3.73 -3.53
CA LYS A 34 13.46 -3.75 -2.98
C LYS A 34 13.43 -3.75 -1.45
N ASP A 35 12.61 -2.88 -0.88
CA ASP A 35 12.54 -2.78 0.57
C ASP A 35 11.80 -3.95 1.21
N ASN A 36 10.86 -4.55 0.48
CA ASN A 36 10.19 -5.77 0.91
C ASN A 36 11.14 -7.00 0.97
N GLU A 37 12.37 -6.92 0.48
CA GLU A 37 13.40 -7.95 0.74
C GLU A 37 14.04 -7.84 2.13
N LYS A 38 13.79 -6.74 2.86
CA LYS A 38 14.27 -6.55 4.23
C LYS A 38 13.32 -7.22 5.23
N ASN A 39 13.87 -7.71 6.34
CA ASN A 39 13.09 -8.12 7.50
C ASN A 39 12.65 -6.89 8.31
N ASP A 40 11.60 -7.03 9.12
CA ASP A 40 11.11 -5.98 10.02
C ASP A 40 10.81 -4.64 9.31
N VAL A 41 9.89 -4.67 8.34
CA VAL A 41 9.48 -3.48 7.55
C VAL A 41 8.03 -3.10 7.82
N PHE A 42 7.82 -1.80 8.04
CA PHE A 42 6.51 -1.17 8.18
C PHE A 42 6.29 -0.17 7.04
N ILE A 43 5.33 -0.45 6.17
CA ILE A 43 4.98 0.43 5.06
C ILE A 43 3.65 1.10 5.37
N VAL A 44 3.64 2.42 5.36
CA VAL A 44 2.43 3.23 5.49
C VAL A 44 2.34 4.18 4.32
N GLY A 45 1.16 4.34 3.74
CA GLY A 45 1.05 5.29 2.65
C GLY A 45 -0.33 5.47 2.05
N HIS A 46 -0.47 6.57 1.33
CA HIS A 46 -1.64 6.88 0.53
C HIS A 46 -1.39 6.46 -0.90
N PHE A 47 -1.98 5.34 -1.34
CA PHE A 47 -1.72 4.79 -2.67
C PHE A 47 -2.72 5.25 -3.74
N ASN A 48 -3.80 5.92 -3.34
CA ASN A 48 -4.84 6.41 -4.27
C ASN A 48 -5.18 5.37 -5.36
N ALA A 49 -5.62 4.19 -4.92
CA ALA A 49 -5.96 3.06 -5.77
C ALA A 49 -7.47 2.78 -5.71
N PRO A 50 -8.31 3.64 -6.33
CA PRO A 50 -9.76 3.63 -6.12
C PRO A 50 -10.48 2.43 -6.72
N ASP A 51 -9.88 1.75 -7.70
CA ASP A 51 -10.53 0.60 -8.33
C ASP A 51 -10.28 -0.70 -7.56
N ILE A 52 -9.57 -0.65 -6.43
CA ILE A 52 -9.34 -1.79 -5.55
C ILE A 52 -10.34 -1.75 -4.40
N ASP A 53 -11.13 -2.80 -4.29
CA ASP A 53 -11.84 -3.12 -3.06
C ASP A 53 -10.91 -3.93 -2.15
N TRP A 54 -10.29 -3.23 -1.21
CA TRP A 54 -9.36 -3.81 -0.25
C TRP A 54 -10.01 -4.70 0.82
N LYS A 55 -11.35 -4.67 0.96
CA LYS A 55 -12.05 -5.55 1.91
C LYS A 55 -12.13 -6.98 1.40
N ILE A 56 -12.36 -7.12 0.09
CA ILE A 56 -12.51 -8.42 -0.57
C ILE A 56 -11.33 -8.74 -1.51
N TRP A 57 -10.31 -7.88 -1.55
CA TRP A 57 -9.11 -8.03 -2.38
C TRP A 57 -9.43 -8.24 -3.86
N THR A 58 -10.30 -7.40 -4.41
CA THR A 58 -10.65 -7.42 -5.84
C THR A 58 -10.41 -6.06 -6.49
N ALA A 59 -10.18 -6.03 -7.80
CA ALA A 59 -10.07 -4.78 -8.53
C ALA A 59 -10.78 -4.86 -9.89
N GLN A 60 -11.52 -3.81 -10.22
CA GLN A 60 -12.12 -3.61 -11.55
C GLN A 60 -11.11 -2.91 -12.48
N ALA A 61 -9.87 -3.41 -12.51
CA ALA A 61 -8.77 -2.80 -13.25
C ALA A 61 -8.13 -3.81 -14.22
N THR A 62 -7.78 -3.33 -15.42
CA THR A 62 -7.10 -4.15 -16.42
C THR A 62 -5.68 -4.50 -15.99
N PRO A 63 -5.10 -5.64 -16.45
CA PRO A 63 -3.80 -6.14 -15.98
C PRO A 63 -2.62 -5.16 -16.06
N GLY A 64 -2.68 -4.18 -16.97
CA GLY A 64 -1.63 -3.17 -17.13
C GLY A 64 -1.66 -2.05 -16.08
N LYS A 65 -2.78 -1.83 -15.40
CA LYS A 65 -3.01 -0.68 -14.51
C LYS A 65 -2.37 -0.89 -13.13
N PHE A 66 -2.02 0.22 -12.50
CA PHE A 66 -1.45 0.22 -11.15
C PHE A 66 -2.30 -0.57 -10.16
N ASN A 67 -3.62 -0.36 -10.18
CA ASN A 67 -4.54 -1.00 -9.24
C ASN A 67 -4.48 -2.54 -9.34
N HIS A 68 -4.50 -3.09 -10.55
CA HIS A 68 -4.35 -4.53 -10.75
C HIS A 68 -2.98 -5.05 -10.30
N LYS A 69 -1.91 -4.37 -10.71
CA LYS A 69 -0.53 -4.76 -10.39
C LYS A 69 -0.21 -4.65 -8.89
N MET A 70 -0.83 -3.69 -8.22
CA MET A 70 -0.72 -3.51 -6.78
C MET A 70 -1.51 -4.61 -6.07
N LEU A 71 -2.72 -4.92 -6.53
CA LEU A 71 -3.52 -6.01 -5.99
C LEU A 71 -2.85 -7.39 -6.15
N GLN A 72 -2.10 -7.62 -7.23
CA GLN A 72 -1.32 -8.85 -7.38
C GLN A 72 -0.11 -8.90 -6.43
N TRP A 73 0.56 -7.77 -6.22
CA TRP A 73 1.74 -7.69 -5.38
C TRP A 73 1.41 -7.79 -3.88
N ALA A 74 0.27 -7.22 -3.49
CA ALA A 74 -0.08 -6.97 -2.12
C ALA A 74 -0.32 -8.26 -1.29
N PRO A 75 -1.15 -9.24 -1.69
CA PRO A 75 -1.38 -10.46 -0.92
C PRO A 75 -0.10 -11.28 -0.67
N ASP A 76 0.81 -11.33 -1.64
CA ASP A 76 2.04 -12.11 -1.53
C ASP A 76 3.03 -11.53 -0.50
N LYS A 77 2.96 -10.22 -0.27
CA LYS A 77 3.99 -9.47 0.48
C LYS A 77 3.52 -8.91 1.81
N LEU A 78 2.21 -8.86 2.04
CA LEU A 78 1.63 -8.12 3.16
C LEU A 78 0.94 -9.09 4.11
N ARG A 79 1.44 -9.17 5.36
CA ARG A 79 0.85 -10.06 6.38
C ARG A 79 -0.45 -9.50 6.97
N CYS A 80 -0.55 -8.18 7.08
CA CYS A 80 -1.73 -7.52 7.62
C CYS A 80 -2.06 -6.28 6.80
N HIS A 81 -3.28 -6.25 6.26
CA HIS A 81 -3.91 -5.00 5.84
C HIS A 81 -4.73 -4.49 7.02
N ASN A 82 -4.22 -3.47 7.71
CA ASN A 82 -4.83 -2.98 8.94
C ASN A 82 -5.96 -1.95 8.69
N VAL A 83 -6.33 -1.71 7.44
CA VAL A 83 -7.29 -0.67 7.06
C VAL A 83 -8.52 -1.28 6.38
N ASN A 84 -9.40 -1.87 7.19
CA ASN A 84 -10.63 -2.51 6.71
C ASN A 84 -11.84 -1.56 6.64
N PHE A 85 -11.60 -0.25 6.79
CA PHE A 85 -12.63 0.79 6.78
C PHE A 85 -12.20 1.94 5.88
N GLY A 86 -13.17 2.71 5.37
CA GLY A 86 -12.86 3.85 4.52
C GLY A 86 -12.12 4.93 5.31
N THR A 87 -10.89 5.23 4.91
CA THR A 87 -10.04 6.25 5.53
C THR A 87 -10.34 7.65 5.01
N ARG A 88 -11.07 7.74 3.89
CA ARG A 88 -11.44 9.01 3.28
C ARG A 88 -12.93 9.07 2.98
N LYS A 89 -13.59 10.12 3.49
CA LYS A 89 -14.94 10.53 3.13
C LYS A 89 -14.88 11.91 2.48
N ARG A 90 -15.44 12.06 1.29
CA ARG A 90 -15.74 13.39 0.70
C ARG A 90 -17.24 13.56 0.63
N GLU A 91 -17.70 14.81 0.62
CA GLU A 91 -19.11 15.11 0.46
C GLU A 91 -19.64 14.52 -0.85
N GLY A 92 -20.77 13.82 -0.80
CA GLY A 92 -21.36 13.14 -1.95
C GLY A 92 -20.64 11.88 -2.45
N GLN A 93 -19.57 11.42 -1.79
CA GLN A 93 -18.83 10.22 -2.19
C GLN A 93 -18.99 9.07 -1.19
N GLN A 94 -18.92 7.83 -1.71
CA GLN A 94 -18.73 6.65 -0.87
C GLN A 94 -17.39 6.70 -0.13
N LEU A 95 -17.35 6.02 1.01
CA LEU A 95 -16.15 5.84 1.81
C LEU A 95 -15.12 5.04 1.03
N ASN A 96 -13.94 5.60 0.83
CA ASN A 96 -12.84 4.97 0.10
C ASN A 96 -11.69 4.61 1.04
N CYS A 97 -11.04 3.48 0.76
CA CYS A 97 -9.81 3.06 1.43
C CYS A 97 -8.63 3.33 0.50
N PHE A 98 -7.91 4.42 0.74
CA PHE A 98 -6.72 4.79 -0.04
C PHE A 98 -5.43 4.67 0.74
N ASP A 99 -5.53 4.68 2.06
CA ASP A 99 -4.40 4.58 2.96
C ASP A 99 -4.23 3.12 3.32
N LEU A 100 -2.99 2.64 3.19
CA LEU A 100 -2.64 1.27 3.45
C LEU A 100 -1.51 1.23 4.47
N ILE A 101 -1.63 0.29 5.40
CA ILE A 101 -0.63 0.00 6.42
C ILE A 101 -0.31 -1.47 6.32
N PHE A 102 0.98 -1.77 6.21
CA PHE A 102 1.48 -3.11 6.04
C PHE A 102 2.69 -3.38 6.93
N THR A 103 2.72 -4.58 7.48
CA THR A 103 3.85 -5.12 8.23
C THR A 103 4.40 -6.34 7.53
N ARG A 104 5.72 -6.49 7.62
CA ARG A 104 6.43 -7.73 7.29
C ARG A 104 7.35 -8.09 8.44
N ASP A 105 7.25 -9.36 8.85
CA ASP A 105 8.14 -10.01 9.82
C ASP A 105 9.31 -10.68 9.10
#